data_AF-A0A7C9U1C8-F1
#
_entry.id   AF-A0A7C9U1C8-F1
#
_cell.length_a   1.000
_cell.length_b   1.000
_cell.length_c   1.000
_cell.angle_alpha   90.00
_cell.angle_beta   90.00
_cell.angle_gamma   90.00
#
_symmetry.space_group_name_H-M   'P 1'
#
loop_
_entity.id
_entity.type
_entity.pdbx_description
1 polymer ?
#
loop_
_entity_poly.entity_id
_entity_poly.type
_entity_poly.pdbx_seq_one_letter_code
_entity_poly.pdbx_strand_id
1 'polypeptide(L)'
;MLRQDTARIDTDSTGSGPQVEPERNGSSTLDIQQELNRLEEIVLDSPRFLGRTLIDEDRLLEQLDVVRLNLPGAFEEVQEIIRSKEQIVLQAGQYARDIIDAAEERAEQILDEIGIVRQAKVEADRFRQDVLTECEEARERTLTEIERLRRQAQQEIEEMRRSALAECEAIEDGADDYADRVLENIETQLADMLRVIHNGRSQLEQNQNSKPTRQT
;
A
#
# COMPACT_ATOMS: atom_id res chain seq x y z
N MET A 1 5.02 15.36 -21.41
CA MET A 1 4.51 14.32 -22.31
C MET A 1 4.18 13.11 -21.44
N LEU A 2 2.91 12.72 -21.35
CA LEU A 2 2.48 11.33 -21.19
C LEU A 2 1.00 11.30 -21.61
N ARG A 3 0.73 10.51 -22.65
CA ARG A 3 -0.58 10.26 -23.24
C ARG A 3 -1.25 9.10 -22.50
N GLN A 4 -2.59 9.11 -22.56
CA GLN A 4 -3.49 7.94 -22.60
C GLN A 4 -3.62 7.17 -21.26
N ASP A 5 -4.79 6.71 -20.82
CA ASP A 5 -5.99 6.30 -21.56
C ASP A 5 -7.29 6.59 -20.83
N THR A 6 -8.30 6.83 -21.67
CA THR A 6 -9.73 6.95 -21.37
C THR A 6 -10.33 5.65 -20.86
N ALA A 7 -10.84 5.62 -19.63
CA ALA A 7 -11.88 4.67 -19.25
C ALA A 7 -13.23 5.36 -19.43
N ARG A 8 -13.82 5.14 -20.62
CA ARG A 8 -15.25 5.39 -20.87
C ARG A 8 -16.04 4.70 -19.77
N ILE A 9 -16.84 5.49 -19.04
CA ILE A 9 -17.95 4.94 -18.28
C ILE A 9 -19.03 4.67 -19.33
N ASP A 10 -19.06 3.44 -19.83
CA ASP A 10 -20.16 2.94 -20.64
C ASP A 10 -21.36 2.77 -19.69
N THR A 11 -22.18 3.82 -19.60
CA THR A 11 -23.57 3.70 -19.12
C THR A 11 -24.40 3.03 -20.19
N ASP A 12 -24.15 1.75 -20.43
CA ASP A 12 -25.02 0.85 -21.17
C ASP A 12 -25.44 -0.27 -20.23
N SER A 13 -26.27 0.08 -19.26
CA SER A 13 -27.14 -0.88 -18.61
C SER A 13 -28.55 -0.55 -19.06
N THR A 14 -28.86 -1.12 -20.21
CA THR A 14 -30.17 -1.28 -20.81
C THR A 14 -31.15 -1.68 -19.71
N GLY A 15 -31.91 -0.71 -19.21
CA GLY A 15 -33.12 -0.95 -18.44
C GLY A 15 -34.21 -1.50 -19.35
N SER A 16 -33.94 -2.63 -20.02
CA SER A 16 -34.96 -3.46 -20.62
C SER A 16 -35.58 -4.29 -19.51
N GLY A 17 -36.29 -3.62 -18.61
CA GLY A 17 -37.34 -4.32 -17.88
C GLY A 17 -38.27 -4.94 -18.93
N PRO A 18 -38.73 -6.18 -18.77
CA PRO A 18 -39.70 -6.72 -19.70
C PRO A 18 -40.92 -5.79 -19.66
N GLN A 19 -41.10 -5.01 -20.72
CA GLN A 19 -42.35 -4.34 -21.01
C GLN A 19 -43.34 -5.47 -21.29
N VAL A 20 -43.95 -5.98 -20.22
CA VAL A 20 -45.15 -6.80 -20.31
C VAL A 20 -46.24 -5.83 -20.73
N GLU A 21 -46.34 -5.62 -22.04
CA GLU A 21 -47.55 -5.07 -22.63
C GLU A 21 -48.71 -5.98 -22.19
N PRO A 22 -49.79 -5.44 -21.61
CA PRO A 22 -50.96 -6.25 -21.34
C PRO A 22 -51.61 -6.52 -22.70
N GLU A 23 -51.29 -7.68 -23.29
CA GLU A 23 -52.01 -8.17 -24.45
C GLU A 23 -53.50 -8.15 -24.13
N ARG A 24 -54.22 -7.33 -24.89
CA ARG A 24 -55.67 -7.21 -24.86
C ARG A 24 -56.30 -8.46 -25.48
N ASN A 25 -56.17 -9.64 -24.85
CA ASN A 25 -57.03 -10.79 -25.15
C ASN A 25 -58.37 -10.69 -24.42
N GLY A 26 -59.08 -9.59 -24.71
CA GLY A 26 -60.45 -9.39 -24.28
C GLY A 26 -61.49 -9.89 -25.29
N SER A 27 -61.09 -10.33 -26.48
CA SER A 27 -62.05 -10.60 -27.57
C SER A 27 -62.97 -11.80 -27.26
N SER A 28 -62.43 -12.97 -26.91
CA SER A 28 -63.24 -14.19 -26.76
C SER A 28 -64.21 -14.15 -25.56
N THR A 29 -63.82 -13.51 -24.45
CA THR A 29 -64.73 -13.30 -23.31
C THR A 29 -65.79 -12.24 -23.59
N LEU A 30 -65.47 -11.19 -24.36
CA LEU A 30 -66.48 -10.25 -24.85
C LEU A 30 -67.47 -10.94 -25.80
N ASP A 31 -67.01 -11.90 -26.59
CA ASP A 31 -67.82 -12.54 -27.62
C ASP A 31 -68.81 -13.56 -27.02
N ILE A 32 -68.41 -14.40 -26.05
CA ILE A 32 -69.35 -15.34 -25.39
C ILE A 32 -70.40 -14.61 -24.55
N GLN A 33 -70.01 -13.54 -23.86
CA GLN A 33 -70.96 -12.70 -23.12
C GLN A 33 -71.97 -12.06 -24.08
N GLN A 34 -71.54 -11.62 -25.26
CA GLN A 34 -72.45 -11.09 -26.29
C GLN A 34 -73.40 -12.17 -26.83
N GLU A 35 -72.91 -13.38 -27.10
CA GLU A 35 -73.76 -14.47 -27.60
C GLU A 35 -74.76 -14.99 -26.54
N LEU A 36 -74.39 -14.96 -25.25
CA LEU A 36 -75.30 -15.25 -24.14
C LEU A 36 -76.33 -14.12 -23.93
N ASN A 37 -75.92 -12.85 -24.06
CA ASN A 37 -76.85 -11.72 -24.00
C ASN A 37 -77.86 -11.74 -25.15
N ARG A 38 -77.45 -12.18 -26.36
CA ARG A 38 -78.37 -12.41 -27.49
C ARG A 38 -79.36 -13.53 -27.21
N LEU A 39 -78.91 -14.61 -26.56
CA LEU A 39 -79.79 -15.69 -26.12
C LEU A 39 -80.80 -15.19 -25.06
N GLU A 40 -80.35 -14.36 -24.11
CA GLU A 40 -81.20 -13.70 -23.13
C GLU A 40 -82.22 -12.77 -23.81
N GLU A 41 -81.81 -11.98 -24.78
CA GLU A 41 -82.68 -11.08 -25.56
C GLU A 41 -83.76 -11.87 -26.32
N ILE A 42 -83.41 -12.97 -26.99
CA ILE A 42 -84.37 -13.87 -27.66
C ILE A 42 -85.41 -14.41 -26.66
N VAL A 43 -85.01 -14.74 -25.44
CA VAL A 43 -85.90 -15.22 -24.37
C VAL A 43 -86.75 -14.08 -23.77
N LEU A 44 -86.23 -12.85 -23.70
CA LEU A 44 -86.92 -11.68 -23.16
C LEU A 44 -87.94 -11.09 -24.13
N ASP A 45 -87.64 -11.03 -25.43
CA ASP A 45 -88.53 -10.51 -26.50
C ASP A 45 -89.64 -11.50 -26.89
N SER A 46 -89.57 -12.73 -26.39
CA SER A 46 -90.55 -13.77 -26.67
C SER A 46 -91.89 -13.53 -25.94
N PRO A 47 -93.05 -13.70 -26.62
CA PRO A 47 -94.36 -13.43 -26.05
C PRO A 47 -94.69 -14.36 -24.86
N ARG A 48 -95.13 -13.76 -23.75
CA ARG A 48 -95.51 -14.49 -22.53
C ARG A 48 -97.01 -14.75 -22.50
N PHE A 49 -97.40 -16.02 -22.38
CA PHE A 49 -98.79 -16.45 -22.25
C PHE A 49 -98.98 -17.36 -21.04
N LEU A 50 -99.85 -16.95 -20.09
CA LEU A 50 -100.20 -17.70 -18.88
C LEU A 50 -98.99 -18.23 -18.07
N GLY A 51 -97.97 -17.38 -17.88
CA GLY A 51 -96.75 -17.74 -17.15
C GLY A 51 -95.77 -18.62 -17.93
N ARG A 52 -96.03 -18.90 -19.22
CA ARG A 52 -95.13 -19.63 -20.13
C ARG A 52 -94.63 -18.69 -21.23
N THR A 53 -93.34 -18.75 -21.54
CA THR A 53 -92.74 -18.02 -22.65
C THR A 53 -92.83 -18.87 -23.91
N LEU A 54 -93.41 -18.35 -24.98
CA LEU A 54 -93.46 -19.02 -26.28
C LEU A 54 -92.20 -18.60 -27.06
N ILE A 55 -91.25 -19.52 -27.20
CA ILE A 55 -89.95 -19.24 -27.82
C ILE A 55 -89.90 -19.93 -29.19
N ASP A 56 -89.30 -19.25 -30.17
CA ASP A 56 -88.94 -19.82 -31.46
C ASP A 56 -87.80 -20.83 -31.26
N GLU A 57 -88.13 -22.11 -31.37
CA GLU A 57 -87.20 -23.22 -31.14
C GLU A 57 -86.01 -23.15 -32.10
N ASP A 58 -86.24 -22.84 -33.38
CA ASP A 58 -85.20 -22.85 -34.40
C ASP A 58 -84.17 -21.75 -34.13
N ARG A 59 -84.63 -20.54 -33.79
CA ARG A 59 -83.75 -19.39 -33.48
C ARG A 59 -82.99 -19.58 -32.16
N LEU A 60 -83.62 -20.20 -31.16
CA LEU A 60 -82.96 -20.49 -29.88
C LEU A 60 -81.89 -21.57 -30.04
N LEU A 61 -82.18 -22.62 -30.82
CA LEU A 61 -81.24 -23.71 -31.08
C LEU A 61 -80.03 -23.25 -31.89
N GLU A 62 -80.22 -22.41 -32.92
CA GLU A 62 -79.12 -21.83 -33.69
C GLU A 62 -78.18 -21.00 -32.81
N GLN A 63 -78.75 -20.15 -31.94
CA GLN A 63 -77.97 -19.35 -31.01
C GLN A 63 -77.26 -20.20 -29.93
N LEU A 64 -77.91 -21.27 -29.46
CA LEU A 64 -77.30 -22.23 -28.55
C LEU A 64 -76.15 -23.00 -29.20
N ASP A 65 -76.25 -23.32 -30.49
CA ASP A 65 -75.19 -23.98 -31.25
C ASP A 65 -73.95 -23.07 -31.42
N VAL A 66 -74.15 -21.77 -31.63
CA VAL A 66 -73.04 -20.78 -31.65
C VAL A 66 -72.33 -20.74 -30.30
N VAL A 67 -73.07 -20.69 -29.19
CA VAL A 67 -72.47 -20.74 -27.84
C VAL A 67 -71.74 -22.07 -27.64
N ARG A 68 -72.36 -23.19 -28.04
CA ARG A 68 -71.76 -24.53 -27.90
C ARG A 68 -70.48 -24.71 -28.70
N LEU A 69 -70.36 -24.07 -29.87
CA LEU A 69 -69.19 -24.16 -30.74
C LEU A 69 -68.03 -23.30 -30.23
N ASN A 70 -68.31 -22.11 -29.70
CA ASN A 70 -67.29 -21.14 -29.29
C ASN A 70 -66.83 -21.27 -27.83
N LEU A 71 -67.69 -21.79 -26.95
CA LEU A 71 -67.41 -21.92 -25.52
C LEU A 71 -66.23 -22.85 -25.18
N PRO A 72 -66.06 -24.03 -25.82
CA PRO A 72 -64.90 -24.89 -25.59
C PRO A 72 -63.56 -24.21 -25.89
N GLY A 73 -63.44 -23.51 -27.01
CA GLY A 73 -62.20 -22.83 -27.42
C GLY A 73 -61.79 -21.70 -26.47
N ALA A 74 -62.74 -20.95 -25.93
CA ALA A 74 -62.44 -19.92 -24.93
C ALA A 74 -61.98 -20.51 -23.59
N PHE A 75 -62.51 -21.67 -23.18
CA PHE A 75 -62.02 -22.35 -21.98
C PHE A 75 -60.60 -22.89 -22.17
N GLU A 76 -60.26 -23.41 -23.36
CA GLU A 76 -58.90 -23.82 -23.70
C GLU A 76 -57.92 -22.64 -23.61
N GLU A 77 -58.29 -21.48 -24.18
CA GLU A 77 -57.48 -20.26 -24.10
C GLU A 77 -57.25 -19.81 -22.64
N VAL A 78 -58.29 -19.82 -21.80
CA VAL A 78 -58.16 -19.48 -20.37
C VAL A 78 -57.23 -20.45 -19.65
N GLN A 79 -57.29 -21.75 -19.96
CA GLN A 79 -56.39 -22.75 -19.37
C GLN A 79 -54.94 -22.52 -19.80
N GLU A 80 -54.71 -22.12 -21.06
CA GLU A 80 -53.37 -21.74 -21.53
C GLU A 80 -52.84 -20.49 -20.84
N ILE A 81 -53.68 -19.47 -20.64
CA ILE A 81 -53.32 -18.25 -19.89
C ILE A 81 -52.97 -18.59 -18.44
N ILE A 82 -53.75 -19.44 -17.77
CA ILE A 82 -53.45 -19.89 -16.40
C ILE A 82 -52.13 -20.62 -16.35
N ARG A 83 -51.90 -21.59 -17.26
CA ARG A 83 -50.62 -22.32 -17.34
C ARG A 83 -49.44 -21.39 -17.61
N SER A 84 -49.60 -20.44 -18.54
CA SER A 84 -48.59 -19.43 -18.86
C SER A 84 -48.28 -18.55 -17.65
N LYS A 85 -49.31 -18.07 -16.93
CA LYS A 85 -49.15 -17.31 -15.69
C LYS A 85 -48.41 -18.11 -14.62
N GLU A 86 -48.76 -19.37 -14.40
CA GLU A 86 -48.08 -20.24 -13.44
C GLU A 86 -46.60 -20.40 -13.80
N GLN A 87 -46.30 -20.59 -15.08
CA GLN A 87 -44.93 -20.66 -15.58
C GLN A 87 -44.16 -19.34 -15.35
N ILE A 88 -44.77 -18.20 -15.64
CA ILE A 88 -44.17 -16.87 -15.41
C ILE A 88 -43.88 -16.67 -13.92
N VAL A 89 -44.81 -17.02 -13.04
CA VAL A 89 -44.62 -16.90 -11.58
C VAL A 89 -43.46 -17.79 -11.11
N LEU A 90 -43.38 -19.03 -11.62
CA LEU A 90 -42.27 -19.93 -11.30
C LEU A 90 -40.93 -19.37 -11.78
N GLN A 91 -40.86 -18.89 -13.02
CA GLN A 91 -39.66 -18.30 -13.60
C GLN A 91 -39.24 -17.03 -12.85
N ALA A 92 -40.18 -16.15 -12.55
CA ALA A 92 -39.92 -14.94 -11.77
C ALA A 92 -39.42 -15.27 -10.36
N GLY A 93 -40.00 -16.29 -9.72
CA GLY A 93 -39.55 -16.77 -8.41
C GLY A 93 -38.17 -17.44 -8.44
N GLN A 94 -37.79 -18.09 -9.53
CA GLN A 94 -36.43 -18.60 -9.71
C GLN A 94 -35.46 -17.44 -9.93
N TYR A 95 -35.77 -16.54 -10.86
CA TYR A 95 -34.92 -15.38 -11.17
C TYR A 95 -34.69 -14.48 -9.95
N ALA A 96 -35.73 -14.27 -9.13
CA ALA A 96 -35.59 -13.52 -7.88
C ALA A 96 -34.63 -14.21 -6.89
N ARG A 97 -34.69 -15.54 -6.79
CA ARG A 97 -33.75 -16.32 -5.96
C ARG A 97 -32.33 -16.22 -6.50
N ASP A 98 -32.15 -16.41 -7.81
CA ASP A 98 -30.83 -16.30 -8.44
C ASP A 98 -30.20 -14.91 -8.23
N ILE A 99 -30.99 -13.83 -8.25
CA ILE A 99 -30.53 -12.47 -7.93
C ILE A 99 -30.08 -12.36 -6.48
N ILE A 100 -30.86 -12.89 -5.54
CA ILE A 100 -30.54 -12.83 -4.10
C ILE A 100 -29.26 -13.61 -3.83
N ASP A 101 -29.16 -14.83 -4.34
CA ASP A 101 -28.00 -15.70 -4.15
C ASP A 101 -26.73 -15.02 -4.72
N ALA A 102 -26.82 -14.43 -5.93
CA ALA A 102 -25.71 -13.70 -6.52
C ALA A 102 -25.34 -12.41 -5.76
N ALA A 103 -26.31 -11.76 -5.12
CA ALA A 103 -26.06 -10.57 -4.30
C ALA A 103 -25.39 -10.94 -2.96
N GLU A 104 -25.82 -12.04 -2.34
CA GLU A 104 -25.22 -12.57 -1.12
C GLU A 104 -23.77 -13.01 -1.36
N GLU A 105 -23.50 -13.76 -2.43
CA GLU A 105 -22.15 -14.19 -2.78
C GLU A 105 -21.21 -12.98 -3.00
N ARG A 106 -21.68 -11.95 -3.70
CA ARG A 106 -20.90 -10.71 -3.90
C ARG A 106 -20.67 -9.97 -2.58
N ALA A 107 -21.66 -9.95 -1.70
CA ALA A 107 -21.51 -9.31 -0.39
C ALA A 107 -20.46 -10.01 0.46
N GLU A 108 -20.42 -11.35 0.45
CA GLU A 108 -19.39 -12.15 1.11
C GLU A 108 -18.00 -11.83 0.54
N GLN A 109 -17.85 -11.81 -0.78
CA GLN A 109 -16.57 -11.46 -1.44
C GLN A 109 -16.06 -10.06 -1.04
N ILE A 110 -16.96 -9.06 -1.01
CA ILE A 110 -16.60 -7.69 -0.61
C ILE A 110 -16.18 -7.65 0.87
N LEU A 111 -16.88 -8.38 1.75
CA LEU A 111 -16.53 -8.43 3.17
C LEU A 111 -15.16 -9.07 3.39
N ASP A 112 -14.85 -10.15 2.66
CA ASP A 112 -13.54 -10.79 2.70
C ASP A 112 -12.44 -9.84 2.21
N GLU A 113 -12.67 -9.13 1.10
CA GLU A 113 -11.73 -8.13 0.59
C GLU A 113 -11.49 -7.01 1.62
N ILE A 114 -12.55 -6.48 2.24
CA ILE A 114 -12.43 -5.48 3.32
C ILE A 114 -11.68 -6.04 4.52
N GLY A 115 -11.90 -7.31 4.87
CA GLY A 115 -11.19 -8.01 5.93
C GLY A 115 -9.69 -8.05 5.67
N ILE A 116 -9.29 -8.49 4.47
CA ILE A 116 -7.88 -8.55 4.04
C ILE A 116 -7.25 -7.15 4.05
N VAL A 117 -7.93 -6.16 3.46
CA VAL A 117 -7.41 -4.77 3.41
C VAL A 117 -7.24 -4.19 4.81
N ARG A 118 -8.20 -4.42 5.71
CA ARG A 118 -8.11 -3.96 7.10
C ARG A 118 -6.95 -4.64 7.82
N GLN A 119 -6.80 -5.94 7.67
CA GLN A 119 -5.70 -6.68 8.27
C GLN A 119 -4.35 -6.19 7.74
N ALA A 120 -4.20 -6.08 6.42
CA ALA A 120 -2.99 -5.56 5.79
C ALA A 120 -2.65 -4.15 6.28
N LYS A 121 -3.65 -3.29 6.49
CA LYS A 121 -3.44 -1.96 7.07
C LYS A 121 -2.92 -2.02 8.50
N VAL A 122 -3.51 -2.85 9.36
CA VAL A 122 -3.06 -3.01 10.75
C VAL A 122 -1.63 -3.55 10.80
N GLU A 123 -1.30 -4.53 9.95
CA GLU A 123 0.05 -5.08 9.85
C GLU A 123 1.05 -4.05 9.32
N ALA A 124 0.68 -3.26 8.31
CA ALA A 124 1.52 -2.19 7.79
C ALA A 124 1.77 -1.08 8.82
N ASP A 125 0.75 -0.69 9.58
CA ASP A 125 0.87 0.30 10.65
C ASP A 125 1.79 -0.20 11.77
N ARG A 126 1.65 -1.48 12.15
CA ARG A 126 2.55 -2.14 13.11
C ARG A 126 3.98 -2.18 12.61
N PHE A 127 4.19 -2.66 11.38
CA PHE A 127 5.53 -2.72 10.78
C PHE A 127 6.19 -1.34 10.72
N ARG A 128 5.42 -0.30 10.36
CA ARG A 128 5.91 1.08 10.35
C ARG A 128 6.34 1.54 11.75
N GLN A 129 5.58 1.20 12.79
CA GLN A 129 5.94 1.51 14.17
C GLN A 129 7.23 0.77 14.58
N ASP A 130 7.33 -0.52 14.28
CA ASP A 130 8.49 -1.33 14.61
C ASP A 130 9.77 -0.78 13.93
N VAL A 131 9.68 -0.44 12.63
CA VAL A 131 10.79 0.16 11.89
C VAL A 131 11.21 1.52 12.48
N LEU A 132 10.26 2.36 12.92
CA LEU A 132 10.60 3.64 13.53
C LEU A 132 11.38 3.44 14.83
N THR A 133 10.94 2.51 15.69
CA THR A 133 11.65 2.17 16.93
C THR A 133 13.04 1.61 16.63
N GLU A 134 13.17 0.69 15.68
CA GLU A 134 14.48 0.14 15.29
C GLU A 134 15.42 1.22 14.73
N CYS A 135 14.91 2.15 13.92
CA CYS A 135 15.68 3.29 13.43
C CYS A 135 16.15 4.22 14.57
N GLU A 136 15.30 4.48 15.56
CA GLU A 136 15.65 5.28 16.73
C GLU A 136 16.74 4.60 17.56
N GLU A 137 16.60 3.31 17.83
CA GLU A 137 17.61 2.52 18.55
C GLU A 137 18.94 2.47 17.79
N ALA A 138 18.92 2.21 16.48
CA ALA A 138 20.11 2.18 15.65
C ALA A 138 20.83 3.53 15.65
N ARG A 139 20.06 4.63 15.61
CA ARG A 139 20.59 5.99 15.70
C ARG A 139 21.24 6.26 17.06
N GLU A 140 20.58 5.88 18.16
CA GLU A 140 21.13 6.07 19.50
C GLU A 140 22.42 5.26 19.73
N ARG A 141 22.45 4.01 19.26
CA ARG A 141 23.66 3.17 19.27
C ARG A 141 24.79 3.84 18.51
N THR A 142 24.51 4.31 17.29
CA THR A 142 25.51 4.99 16.44
C THR A 142 26.05 6.26 17.10
N LEU A 143 25.18 7.08 17.71
CA LEU A 143 25.61 8.29 18.43
C LEU A 143 26.52 7.95 19.62
N THR A 144 26.16 6.92 20.38
CA THR A 144 26.95 6.45 21.53
C THR A 144 28.32 5.93 21.07
N GLU A 145 28.38 5.19 19.96
CA GLU A 145 29.64 4.72 19.38
C GLU A 145 30.52 5.87 18.87
N ILE A 146 29.94 6.85 18.18
CA ILE A 146 30.66 8.05 17.72
C ILE A 146 31.25 8.80 18.93
N GLU A 147 30.48 8.99 19.99
CA GLU A 147 30.97 9.65 21.19
C GLU A 147 32.10 8.86 21.87
N ARG A 148 31.98 7.53 21.93
CA ARG A 148 33.01 6.66 22.49
C ARG A 148 34.31 6.77 21.69
N LEU A 149 34.23 6.65 20.37
CA LEU A 149 35.38 6.78 19.47
C LEU A 149 36.01 8.17 19.57
N ARG A 150 35.20 9.23 19.64
CA ARG A 150 35.69 10.60 19.80
C ARG A 150 36.48 10.76 21.09
N ARG A 151 35.96 10.24 22.21
CA ARG A 151 36.64 10.28 23.51
C ARG A 151 37.95 9.50 23.48
N GLN A 152 37.95 8.31 22.87
CA GLN A 152 39.14 7.50 22.73
C GLN A 152 40.22 8.22 21.89
N ALA A 153 39.85 8.75 20.72
CA ALA A 153 40.77 9.50 19.87
C ALA A 153 41.34 10.74 20.58
N GLN A 154 40.52 11.44 21.36
CA GLN A 154 40.99 12.58 22.16
C GLN A 154 42.03 12.14 23.21
N GLN A 155 41.81 11.01 23.88
CA GLN A 155 42.77 10.46 24.84
C GLN A 155 44.08 10.06 24.16
N GLU A 156 44.01 9.36 23.04
CA GLU A 156 45.19 8.94 22.26
C GLU A 156 46.01 10.14 21.76
N ILE A 157 45.33 11.20 21.29
CA ILE A 157 46.00 12.45 20.87
C ILE A 157 46.71 13.11 22.06
N GLU A 158 46.06 13.16 23.22
CA GLU A 158 46.65 13.79 24.41
C GLU A 158 47.86 12.99 24.93
N GLU A 159 47.78 11.65 24.90
CA GLU A 159 48.88 10.77 25.26
C GLU A 159 50.06 10.93 24.28
N MET A 160 49.79 10.92 22.98
CA MET A 160 50.80 11.15 21.95
C MET A 160 51.48 12.51 22.12
N ARG A 161 50.69 13.57 22.35
CA ARG A 161 51.21 14.91 22.61
C ARG A 161 52.10 14.94 23.84
N ARG A 162 51.67 14.32 24.93
CA ARG A 162 52.44 14.25 26.17
C ARG A 162 53.76 13.50 25.97
N SER A 163 53.73 12.37 25.27
CA SER A 163 54.93 11.61 24.94
C SER A 163 55.90 12.42 24.08
N ALA A 164 55.40 13.11 23.04
CA ALA A 164 56.22 13.93 22.17
C ALA A 164 56.89 15.09 22.92
N LEU A 165 56.15 15.76 23.82
CA LEU A 165 56.72 16.82 24.65
C LEU A 165 57.82 16.30 25.59
N ALA A 166 57.61 15.15 26.23
CA ALA A 166 58.61 14.52 27.08
C ALA A 166 59.86 14.08 26.29
N GLU A 167 59.69 13.62 25.06
CA GLU A 167 60.82 13.29 24.16
C GLU A 167 61.58 14.55 23.76
N CYS A 168 60.89 15.64 23.44
CA CYS A 168 61.54 16.94 23.16
C CYS A 168 62.37 17.42 24.36
N GLU A 169 61.81 17.37 25.57
CA GLU A 169 62.50 17.75 26.81
C GLU A 169 63.75 16.89 27.03
N ALA A 170 63.64 15.57 26.86
CA ALA A 170 64.79 14.67 26.99
C ALA A 170 65.88 14.91 25.92
N ILE A 171 65.50 15.31 24.70
CA ILE A 171 66.44 15.67 23.64
C ILE A 171 67.14 16.99 23.98
N GLU A 172 66.42 17.98 24.49
CA GLU A 172 66.99 19.27 24.93
C GLU A 172 68.00 19.05 26.06
N ASP A 173 67.62 18.33 27.12
CA ASP A 173 68.50 18.01 28.24
C ASP A 173 69.75 17.24 27.77
N GLY A 174 69.57 16.23 26.91
CA GLY A 174 70.69 15.45 26.38
C GLY A 174 71.63 16.25 25.47
N ALA A 175 71.11 17.26 24.77
CA ALA A 175 71.92 18.16 23.94
C ALA A 175 72.73 19.14 24.80
N ASP A 176 72.12 19.66 25.87
CA ASP A 176 72.79 20.53 26.83
C ASP A 176 73.92 19.78 27.57
N ASP A 177 73.65 18.57 28.08
CA ASP A 177 74.65 17.71 28.70
C ASP A 177 75.82 17.40 27.73
N TYR A 178 75.50 17.15 26.46
CA TYR A 178 76.52 16.92 25.44
C TYR A 178 77.35 18.18 25.17
N ALA A 179 76.72 19.34 25.07
CA ALA A 179 77.40 20.61 24.87
C ALA A 179 78.37 20.90 26.01
N ASP A 180 77.93 20.74 27.26
CA ASP A 180 78.77 20.92 28.45
C ASP A 180 79.97 19.97 28.44
N ARG A 181 79.75 18.69 28.11
CA ARG A 181 80.83 17.70 28.03
C ARG A 181 81.82 18.00 26.92
N VAL A 182 81.37 18.49 25.77
CA VAL A 182 82.26 18.91 24.68
C VAL A 182 83.07 20.14 25.10
N LEU A 183 82.44 21.12 25.74
CA LEU A 183 83.10 22.33 26.23
C LEU A 183 84.15 22.00 27.31
N GLU A 184 83.84 21.13 28.27
CA GLU A 184 84.77 20.66 29.30
C GLU A 184 86.00 19.96 28.69
N ASN A 185 85.78 19.13 27.67
CA ASN A 185 86.89 18.49 26.94
C ASN A 185 87.77 19.52 26.21
N ILE A 186 87.17 20.52 25.55
CA ILE A 186 87.91 21.59 24.87
C ILE A 186 88.69 22.42 25.89
N GLU A 187 88.10 22.76 27.03
CA GLU A 187 88.76 23.47 28.12
C GLU A 187 89.99 22.71 28.61
N THR A 188 89.83 21.41 28.85
CA THR A 188 90.92 20.53 29.30
C THR A 188 92.06 20.48 28.27
N GLN A 189 91.74 20.30 26.98
CA GLN A 189 92.74 20.27 25.91
C GLN A 189 93.49 21.61 25.77
N LEU A 190 92.78 22.73 25.88
CA LEU A 190 93.40 24.07 25.85
C LEU A 190 94.30 24.30 27.06
N ALA A 191 93.88 23.87 28.25
CA ALA A 191 94.68 23.96 29.47
C ALA A 191 96.00 23.16 29.35
N ASP A 192 95.93 21.95 28.80
CA ASP A 192 97.11 21.12 28.55
C ASP A 192 98.05 21.78 27.53
N MET A 193 97.51 22.31 26.44
CA MET A 193 98.33 23.00 25.43
C MET A 193 98.98 24.27 25.99
N LEU A 194 98.27 25.04 26.80
CA LEU A 194 98.84 26.19 27.52
C LEU A 194 99.96 25.77 28.47
N ARG A 195 99.82 24.63 29.16
CA ARG A 195 100.85 24.07 30.04
C ARG A 195 102.11 23.71 29.26
N VAL A 196 101.95 23.08 28.09
CA VAL A 196 103.07 22.76 27.18
C VAL A 196 103.77 24.04 26.70
N ILE A 197 103.02 25.06 26.30
CA ILE A 197 103.58 26.36 25.88
C ILE A 197 104.32 27.03 27.02
N HIS A 198 103.74 27.04 28.23
CA HIS A 198 104.37 27.62 29.41
C HIS A 198 105.71 26.94 29.72
N ASN A 199 105.72 25.60 29.73
CA ASN A 199 106.94 24.81 29.91
C ASN A 199 107.99 25.09 28.81
N GLY A 200 107.57 25.16 27.55
CA GLY A 200 108.45 25.49 26.42
C GLY A 200 109.05 26.90 26.51
N ARG A 201 108.25 27.89 26.93
CA ARG A 201 108.72 29.26 27.19
C ARG A 201 109.73 29.32 28.33
N SER A 202 109.45 28.67 29.47
CA SER A 202 110.39 28.62 30.59
C SER A 202 111.72 27.97 30.21
N GLN A 203 111.72 26.95 29.34
CA GLN A 203 112.96 26.37 28.82
C GLN A 203 113.75 27.34 27.91
N LEU A 204 113.06 28.14 27.11
CA LEU A 204 113.72 29.16 26.28
C LEU A 204 114.30 30.30 27.11
N GLU A 205 113.61 30.73 28.18
CA GLU A 205 114.13 31.72 29.13
C GLU A 205 115.36 31.16 29.89
N GLN A 206 115.33 29.89 30.31
CA GLN A 206 116.50 29.22 30.88
C GLN A 206 117.66 29.12 29.88
N ASN A 207 117.38 28.79 28.61
CA ASN A 207 118.39 28.71 27.55
C ASN A 207 118.94 30.09 27.11
N GLN A 208 118.16 31.17 27.25
CA GLN A 208 118.66 32.53 27.04
C GLN A 208 119.56 32.99 28.19
N ASN A 209 119.21 32.66 29.43
CA ASN A 209 120.07 32.92 30.60
C ASN A 209 121.34 32.05 30.65
N SER A 210 121.39 30.95 29.88
CA SER A 210 122.57 30.08 29.78
C SER A 210 123.48 30.36 28.56
N LYS A 211 123.18 31.36 27.72
CA LYS A 211 124.11 31.82 26.67
C LYS A 211 125.18 32.73 27.30
N PRO A 212 126.47 32.35 27.28
CA PRO A 212 127.52 33.24 27.73
C PRO A 212 127.64 34.41 26.75
N THR A 213 127.66 35.63 27.28
CA THR A 213 128.10 36.84 26.60
C THR A 213 129.46 36.57 25.95
N ARG A 214 129.50 36.40 24.62
CA ARG A 214 130.77 36.51 23.88
C ARG A 214 131.16 37.99 23.87
N GLN A 215 131.93 38.40 24.87
CA GLN A 215 132.81 39.56 24.78
C GLN A 215 134.02 39.18 23.90
N THR A 216 134.29 40.05 22.91
CA THR A 216 135.57 40.35 22.23
C THR A 216 136.53 39.21 21.92
#